data_AF-A0A4R8GIW2-F1
#
_entry.id   AF-A0A4R8GIW2-F1
#
_cell.length_a   1.000
_cell.length_b   1.000
_cell.length_c   1.000
_cell.angle_alpha   90.00
_cell.angle_beta   90.00
_cell.angle_gamma   90.00
#
_symmetry.space_group_name_H-M   'P 1'
#
loop_
_entity.id
_entity.type
_entity.pdbx_description
1 polymer ?
#
loop_
_entity_poly.entity_id
_entity_poly.type
_entity_poly.pdbx_seq_one_letter_code
_entity_poly.pdbx_strand_id
1 'polypeptide(L)'
;MQFVYLHWGVSAWACYAVVGVSLAFFQFRKKLPASLSSVFYPLIGDKIRGPFGKLIDVVVILSIVIGIATSLGFGTLQVNSGMNYLWGIPVSFYTQVAIILVVSFIYVGSTVSGLQGAMKHLSNLNMLLAFAPIGIHIVSWTNPIHLKDLFSRNRGLRPEFYRDVV
;
A
#
# COMPACT_ATOMS: atom_id res chain seq x y z
N MET A 1 3.97 -19.72 5.80
CA MET A 1 4.54 -18.36 6.01
C MET A 1 5.42 -17.88 4.85
N GLN A 2 6.14 -18.76 4.13
CA GLN A 2 6.87 -18.38 2.90
C GLN A 2 6.00 -17.66 1.85
N PHE A 3 4.74 -18.09 1.67
CA PHE A 3 3.78 -17.42 0.78
C PHE A 3 3.56 -15.93 1.13
N VAL A 4 3.58 -15.58 2.41
CA VAL A 4 3.45 -14.17 2.85
C VAL A 4 4.65 -13.34 2.37
N TYR A 5 5.87 -13.89 2.46
CA TYR A 5 7.07 -13.22 1.92
C TYR A 5 7.07 -13.14 0.39
N LEU A 6 6.49 -14.13 -0.29
CA LEU A 6 6.33 -14.08 -1.74
C LEU A 6 5.31 -13.02 -2.19
N HIS A 7 4.30 -12.73 -1.39
CA HIS A 7 3.27 -11.74 -1.75
C HIS A 7 3.50 -10.34 -1.19
N TRP A 8 4.22 -10.21 -0.07
CA TRP A 8 4.43 -8.95 0.65
C TRP A 8 5.91 -8.57 0.81
N GLY A 9 6.81 -9.44 0.36
CA GLY A 9 8.25 -9.20 0.33
C GLY A 9 8.70 -8.60 -1.00
N VAL A 10 9.95 -8.87 -1.39
CA VAL A 10 10.68 -8.15 -2.45
C VAL A 10 9.95 -8.14 -3.80
N SER A 11 9.25 -9.21 -4.15
CA SER A 11 8.45 -9.34 -5.38
C SER A 11 7.43 -8.22 -5.56
N ALA A 12 6.63 -7.90 -4.53
CA ALA A 12 5.64 -6.83 -4.60
C ALA A 12 6.31 -5.46 -4.71
N TRP A 13 7.38 -5.23 -3.95
CA TRP A 13 8.13 -3.97 -3.97
C TRP A 13 8.90 -3.74 -5.27
N ALA A 14 9.35 -4.81 -5.92
CA ALA A 14 10.05 -4.74 -7.21
C ALA A 14 9.14 -4.15 -8.30
N CYS A 15 7.86 -4.53 -8.33
CA CYS A 15 6.88 -3.95 -9.25
C CYS A 15 6.76 -2.43 -9.07
N TYR A 16 6.69 -1.95 -7.83
CA TYR A 16 6.64 -0.52 -7.54
C TYR A 16 7.93 0.20 -7.91
N ALA A 17 9.08 -0.42 -7.64
CA ALA A 17 10.38 0.14 -7.97
C ALA A 17 10.55 0.33 -9.49
N VAL A 18 10.16 -0.67 -10.30
CA VAL A 18 10.23 -0.58 -11.76
C VAL A 18 9.40 0.60 -12.26
N VAL A 19 8.15 0.72 -11.80
CA VAL A 19 7.25 1.81 -12.23
C VAL A 19 7.77 3.17 -11.76
N GLY A 20 8.17 3.27 -10.48
CA GLY A 20 8.64 4.51 -9.86
C GLY A 20 9.93 5.04 -10.48
N VAL A 21 10.93 4.18 -10.70
CA VAL A 21 12.19 4.56 -11.36
C VAL A 21 11.94 4.97 -12.81
N SER A 22 11.05 4.25 -13.53
CA SER A 22 10.70 4.61 -14.91
C SER A 22 10.09 6.00 -14.98
N LEU A 23 9.06 6.27 -14.17
CA LEU A 23 8.42 7.59 -14.09
C LEU A 23 9.43 8.69 -13.71
N ALA A 24 10.25 8.46 -12.67
CA ALA A 24 11.25 9.41 -12.23
C ALA A 24 12.27 9.72 -13.34
N PHE A 25 12.72 8.71 -14.09
CA PHE A 25 13.63 8.91 -15.21
C PHE A 25 13.01 9.78 -16.30
N PHE A 26 11.80 9.46 -16.78
CA PHE A 26 11.18 10.24 -17.85
C PHE A 26 10.77 11.64 -17.40
N GLN A 27 10.33 11.81 -16.16
CA GLN A 27 9.99 13.10 -15.59
C GLN A 27 11.24 13.97 -15.39
N PHE A 28 12.23 13.50 -14.64
CA PHE A 28 13.37 14.34 -14.23
C PHE A 28 14.50 14.39 -15.25
N ARG A 29 14.83 13.26 -15.90
CA ARG A 29 15.93 13.21 -16.89
C ARG A 29 15.49 13.62 -18.29
N LYS A 30 14.29 13.21 -18.72
CA LYS A 30 13.77 13.49 -20.06
C LYS A 30 12.79 14.68 -20.11
N LYS A 31 12.45 15.28 -18.96
CA LYS A 31 11.54 16.44 -18.86
C LYS A 31 10.18 16.20 -19.54
N LEU A 32 9.71 14.95 -19.53
CA LEU A 32 8.39 14.58 -20.02
C LEU A 32 7.33 14.78 -18.92
N PRO A 33 6.04 14.87 -19.29
CA PRO A 33 4.95 14.92 -18.32
C PRO A 33 5.03 13.77 -17.32
N ALA A 34 4.63 14.02 -16.07
CA ALA A 34 4.55 13.02 -14.99
C ALA A 34 3.35 12.07 -15.15
N SER A 35 3.21 11.49 -16.34
CA SER A 35 2.17 10.53 -16.71
C SER A 35 2.80 9.17 -17.01
N LEU A 36 2.05 8.09 -16.79
CA LEU A 36 2.58 6.75 -17.07
C LEU A 36 2.76 6.52 -18.58
N SER A 37 1.95 7.19 -19.41
CA SER A 37 2.14 7.25 -20.85
C SER A 37 3.55 7.70 -21.28
N SER A 38 4.20 8.60 -20.52
CA SER A 38 5.58 9.06 -20.80
C SER A 38 6.62 7.94 -20.72
N VAL A 39 6.36 6.88 -19.94
CA VAL A 39 7.26 5.72 -19.85
C VAL A 39 7.34 4.97 -21.18
N PHE A 40 6.30 5.04 -22.00
CA PHE A 40 6.23 4.39 -23.31
C PHE A 40 6.88 5.22 -24.43
N TYR A 41 7.37 6.43 -24.14
CA TYR A 41 8.01 7.29 -25.13
C TYR A 41 9.11 6.60 -25.97
N PRO A 42 10.00 5.73 -25.43
CA PRO A 42 10.99 5.03 -26.24
C PRO A 42 10.39 4.08 -27.29
N LEU A 43 9.17 3.59 -27.08
CA LEU A 43 8.52 2.60 -27.95
C LEU A 43 7.63 3.27 -29.00
N ILE A 44 6.92 4.33 -28.63
CA ILE A 44 5.89 4.95 -29.48
C ILE A 44 6.18 6.41 -29.85
N GLY A 45 7.28 6.98 -29.35
CA GLY A 45 7.69 8.36 -29.60
C GLY A 45 6.63 9.38 -29.19
N ASP A 46 6.42 10.40 -30.02
CA ASP A 46 5.47 11.48 -29.75
C ASP A 46 4.00 11.06 -29.72
N LYS A 47 3.67 9.80 -30.10
CA LYS A 47 2.32 9.24 -29.97
C LYS A 47 1.83 9.16 -28.52
N ILE A 48 2.71 9.34 -27.53
CA ILE A 48 2.32 9.52 -26.12
C ILE A 48 1.37 10.73 -25.90
N ARG A 49 1.39 11.73 -26.79
CA ARG A 49 0.51 12.90 -26.70
C ARG A 49 -0.84 12.69 -27.39
N GLY A 50 -0.98 11.59 -28.14
CA GLY A 50 -2.16 11.24 -28.91
C GLY A 50 -3.16 10.35 -28.15
N PRO A 51 -4.16 9.81 -28.85
CA PRO A 51 -5.19 8.94 -28.26
C PRO A 51 -4.62 7.72 -27.52
N PHE A 52 -3.51 7.17 -28.00
CA PHE A 52 -2.88 6.00 -27.39
C PHE A 52 -2.30 6.29 -26.01
N GLY A 53 -1.63 7.43 -25.82
CA GLY A 53 -1.14 7.84 -24.51
C GLY A 53 -2.28 8.09 -23.52
N LYS A 54 -3.36 8.73 -23.97
CA LYS A 54 -4.58 8.92 -23.16
C LYS A 54 -5.19 7.60 -22.73
N LEU A 55 -5.23 6.59 -23.61
CA LEU A 55 -5.74 5.26 -23.27
C LEU A 55 -4.94 4.63 -22.13
N ILE A 56 -3.59 4.71 -22.19
CA ILE A 56 -2.72 4.22 -21.11
C ILE A 56 -3.06 4.93 -19.80
N ASP A 57 -3.12 6.26 -19.81
CA ASP A 57 -3.36 7.04 -18.60
C ASP A 57 -4.75 6.74 -17.99
N VAL A 58 -5.78 6.51 -18.82
CA VAL A 58 -7.11 6.08 -18.35
C VAL A 58 -7.06 4.72 -17.66
N VAL A 59 -6.41 3.72 -18.27
CA VAL A 59 -6.26 2.37 -17.67
C VAL A 59 -5.54 2.45 -16.33
N VAL A 60 -4.53 3.31 -16.23
CA VAL A 60 -3.75 3.53 -15.00
C VAL A 60 -4.60 4.16 -13.92
N ILE A 61 -5.35 5.23 -14.24
CA ILE A 61 -6.25 5.87 -13.29
C ILE A 61 -7.31 4.88 -12.78
N LEU A 62 -7.91 4.07 -13.66
CA LEU A 62 -8.86 3.03 -13.26
C LEU A 62 -8.23 2.02 -12.31
N SER A 63 -7.01 1.57 -12.62
CA SER A 63 -6.27 0.63 -11.78
C SER A 63 -5.99 1.20 -10.38
N ILE A 64 -5.59 2.47 -10.30
CA ILE A 64 -5.35 3.16 -9.03
C ILE A 64 -6.65 3.29 -8.23
N VAL A 65 -7.75 3.71 -8.87
CA VAL A 65 -9.05 3.89 -8.21
C VAL A 65 -9.56 2.57 -7.63
N ILE A 66 -9.47 1.47 -8.38
CA ILE A 66 -9.86 0.13 -7.91
C ILE A 66 -9.01 -0.30 -6.71
N GLY A 67 -7.70 -0.07 -6.77
CA GLY A 67 -6.78 -0.40 -5.67
C GLY A 67 -7.08 0.40 -4.39
N ILE A 68 -7.34 1.70 -4.52
CA ILE A 68 -7.73 2.56 -3.41
C ILE A 68 -9.09 2.14 -2.84
N ALA A 69 -10.09 1.86 -3.69
CA ALA A 69 -11.41 1.44 -3.26
C ALA A 69 -11.38 0.13 -2.46
N THR A 70 -10.58 -0.84 -2.91
CA THR A 70 -10.41 -2.13 -2.22
C THR A 70 -9.77 -1.94 -0.84
N SER A 71 -8.68 -1.16 -0.77
CA SER A 71 -7.98 -0.89 0.48
C SER A 71 -8.86 -0.12 1.47
N LEU A 72 -9.62 0.86 0.98
CA LEU A 72 -10.59 1.63 1.77
C LEU A 72 -11.69 0.72 2.32
N GLY A 73 -12.24 -0.18 1.50
CA GLY A 73 -13.27 -1.13 1.91
C GLY A 73 -12.80 -2.04 3.06
N PHE A 74 -11.59 -2.61 2.95
CA PHE A 74 -11.01 -3.40 4.05
C PHE A 74 -10.78 -2.56 5.31
N GLY A 75 -10.29 -1.33 5.18
CA GLY A 75 -10.13 -0.41 6.30
C GLY A 75 -11.45 -0.10 7.00
N THR A 76 -12.51 0.18 6.24
CA THR A 76 -13.85 0.43 6.77
C THR A 76 -14.41 -0.78 7.51
N LEU A 77 -14.24 -1.99 6.97
CA LEU A 77 -14.63 -3.23 7.65
C LEU A 77 -13.91 -3.39 8.99
N GLN A 78 -12.61 -3.09 9.03
CA GLN A 78 -11.81 -3.18 10.24
C GLN A 78 -12.26 -2.16 11.30
N VAL A 79 -12.52 -0.91 10.89
CA VAL A 79 -13.05 0.14 11.78
C VAL A 79 -14.43 -0.23 12.31
N ASN A 80 -15.35 -0.65 11.44
CA ASN A 80 -16.70 -1.03 11.88
C ASN A 80 -16.65 -2.23 12.84
N SER A 81 -15.78 -3.21 12.59
CA SER A 81 -15.60 -4.37 13.49
C SER A 81 -15.04 -3.95 14.85
N GLY A 82 -14.08 -3.02 14.88
CA GLY A 82 -13.58 -2.43 16.13
C GLY A 82 -14.65 -1.65 16.89
N MET A 83 -15.47 -0.87 16.18
CA MET A 83 -16.61 -0.15 16.77
C MET A 83 -17.67 -1.11 17.32
N ASN A 84 -17.90 -2.24 16.64
CA ASN A 84 -18.79 -3.28 17.14
C ASN A 84 -18.25 -3.89 18.43
N TYR A 85 -16.96 -4.22 18.47
CA TYR A 85 -16.31 -4.79 19.64
C TYR A 85 -16.34 -3.85 20.86
N LEU A 86 -16.09 -2.55 20.66
CA LEU A 86 -15.99 -1.57 21.74
C LEU A 86 -17.34 -1.00 22.20
N TRP A 87 -18.24 -0.74 21.24
CA TRP A 87 -19.48 0.02 21.47
C TRP A 87 -20.75 -0.71 21.02
N GLY A 88 -20.64 -1.94 20.50
CA GLY A 88 -21.79 -2.73 20.04
C GLY A 88 -22.41 -2.23 18.73
N ILE A 89 -21.79 -1.27 18.03
CA ILE A 89 -22.33 -0.72 16.78
C ILE A 89 -22.38 -1.82 15.70
N PRO A 90 -23.52 -2.07 15.04
CA PRO A 90 -23.65 -3.20 14.13
C PRO A 90 -22.73 -3.08 12.91
N VAL A 91 -22.18 -4.22 12.49
CA VAL A 91 -21.43 -4.35 11.22
C VAL A 91 -22.44 -4.48 10.09
N SER A 92 -22.76 -3.35 9.46
CA SER A 92 -23.79 -3.28 8.42
C SER A 92 -23.35 -2.40 7.27
N PHE A 93 -23.94 -2.62 6.09
CA PHE A 93 -23.69 -1.80 4.90
C PHE A 93 -23.85 -0.30 5.19
N TYR A 94 -24.93 0.08 5.89
CA TYR A 94 -25.20 1.48 6.21
C TYR A 94 -24.14 2.10 7.14
N THR A 95 -23.67 1.35 8.14
CA THR A 95 -22.59 1.80 9.03
C THR A 95 -21.30 2.02 8.24
N GLN A 96 -20.96 1.11 7.34
CA GLN A 96 -19.75 1.19 6.51
C GLN A 96 -19.80 2.38 5.55
N VAL A 97 -20.95 2.62 4.90
CA VAL A 97 -21.16 3.79 4.04
C VAL A 97 -21.01 5.08 4.83
N ALA A 98 -21.57 5.16 6.05
CA ALA A 98 -21.42 6.33 6.90
C ALA A 98 -19.95 6.59 7.28
N ILE A 99 -19.19 5.54 7.64
CA ILE A 99 -17.74 5.64 7.92
C ILE A 99 -16.99 6.15 6.69
N ILE A 100 -17.26 5.59 5.50
CA ILE A 100 -16.61 6.02 4.25
C ILE A 100 -16.91 7.50 3.99
N LEU A 101 -18.17 7.93 4.08
CA LEU A 101 -18.55 9.32 3.87
C LEU A 101 -17.80 10.26 4.82
N VAL A 102 -17.78 9.96 6.11
CA VAL A 102 -17.08 10.78 7.11
C VAL A 102 -15.59 10.88 6.77
N VAL A 103 -14.92 9.76 6.49
CA VAL A 103 -13.50 9.74 6.14
C VAL A 103 -13.22 10.47 4.83
N SER A 104 -14.09 10.32 3.82
CA SER A 104 -13.98 11.04 2.55
C SER A 104 -14.12 12.56 2.74
N PHE A 105 -15.06 13.04 3.56
CA PHE A 105 -15.20 14.46 3.85
C PHE A 105 -13.96 15.02 4.56
N ILE A 106 -13.43 14.29 5.54
CA ILE A 106 -12.18 14.66 6.23
C ILE A 106 -11.01 14.73 5.23
N TYR A 107 -10.90 13.74 4.34
CA TYR A 107 -9.84 13.69 3.33
C TYR A 107 -9.93 14.85 2.33
N VAL A 108 -11.12 15.12 1.78
CA VAL A 108 -11.33 16.23 0.84
C VAL A 108 -11.07 17.57 1.53
N GLY A 109 -11.57 17.77 2.75
CA GLY A 109 -11.31 18.96 3.55
C GLY A 109 -9.81 19.17 3.82
N SER A 110 -9.08 18.10 4.13
CA SER A 110 -7.62 18.15 4.32
C SER A 110 -6.87 18.47 3.02
N THR A 111 -7.38 18.03 1.87
CA THR A 111 -6.74 18.26 0.58
C THR A 111 -6.93 19.70 0.11
N VAL A 112 -8.15 20.24 0.23
CA VAL A 112 -8.49 21.61 -0.20
C VAL A 112 -7.83 22.67 0.68
N SER A 113 -7.64 22.38 1.98
CA SER A 113 -6.97 23.31 2.91
C SER A 113 -5.46 23.46 2.68
N GLY A 114 -4.85 22.71 1.76
CA GLY A 114 -3.45 22.89 1.36
C GLY A 114 -2.42 22.55 2.45
N LEU A 115 -2.82 21.83 3.51
CA LEU A 115 -1.93 21.46 4.61
C LEU A 115 -0.95 20.35 4.18
N GLN A 116 0.10 20.72 3.44
CA GLN A 116 1.29 19.88 3.26
C GLN A 116 1.87 19.47 4.64
N GLY A 117 1.72 20.33 5.65
CA GLY A 117 2.03 20.03 7.05
C GLY A 117 1.13 18.97 7.69
N ALA A 118 -0.17 18.92 7.37
CA ALA A 118 -1.08 17.89 7.90
C ALA A 118 -0.70 16.51 7.38
N MET A 119 -0.39 16.39 6.08
CA MET A 119 0.03 15.09 5.52
C MET A 119 1.25 14.54 6.24
N LYS A 120 2.23 15.39 6.57
CA LYS A 120 3.41 14.99 7.37
C LYS A 120 3.03 14.57 8.78
N HIS A 121 2.15 15.33 9.45
CA HIS A 121 1.72 15.01 10.81
C HIS A 121 0.91 13.71 10.87
N LEU A 122 -0.04 13.52 9.94
CA LEU A 122 -0.82 12.29 9.81
C LEU A 122 0.07 11.09 9.51
N SER A 123 1.07 11.26 8.64
CA SER A 123 2.04 10.20 8.34
C SER A 123 2.87 9.80 9.57
N ASN A 124 3.36 10.78 10.33
CA ASN A 124 4.09 10.52 11.57
C ASN A 124 3.20 9.83 12.62
N LEU A 125 1.94 10.26 12.75
CA LEU A 125 0.97 9.64 13.64
C LEU A 125 0.66 8.20 13.20
N ASN A 126 0.45 7.96 11.91
CA ASN A 126 0.26 6.62 11.36
C ASN A 126 1.46 5.71 11.65
N MET A 127 2.69 6.22 11.49
CA MET A 127 3.91 5.47 11.83
C MET A 127 3.95 5.12 13.32
N LEU A 128 3.63 6.07 14.21
CA LEU A 128 3.54 5.81 15.65
C LEU A 128 2.49 4.75 15.97
N LEU A 129 1.28 4.88 15.41
CA LEU A 129 0.17 3.94 15.63
C LEU A 129 0.43 2.55 15.03
N ALA A 130 1.26 2.45 13.99
CA ALA A 130 1.70 1.18 13.44
C ALA A 130 2.74 0.49 14.33
N PHE A 131 3.76 1.23 14.80
CA PHE A 131 4.87 0.64 15.55
C PHE A 131 4.59 0.44 17.04
N ALA A 132 3.79 1.30 17.67
CA ALA A 132 3.49 1.20 19.10
C ALA A 132 2.88 -0.16 19.50
N PRO A 133 1.79 -0.66 18.87
CA PRO A 133 1.21 -1.95 19.22
C PRO A 133 2.16 -3.12 18.91
N ILE A 134 2.93 -3.05 17.81
CA ILE A 134 3.94 -4.06 17.48
C ILE A 134 5.03 -4.10 18.57
N GLY A 135 5.52 -2.94 18.99
CA GLY A 135 6.52 -2.82 20.05
C GLY A 135 6.02 -3.37 21.38
N ILE A 136 4.79 -3.01 21.77
CA ILE A 136 4.15 -3.55 22.98
C ILE A 136 4.08 -5.07 22.90
N HIS A 137 3.60 -5.64 21.80
CA HIS A 137 3.48 -7.09 21.63
C HIS A 137 4.83 -7.82 21.72
N ILE A 138 5.89 -7.24 21.11
CA ILE A 138 7.24 -7.81 21.17
C ILE A 138 7.76 -7.82 22.61
N VAL A 139 7.57 -6.73 23.36
CA VAL A 139 8.08 -6.59 24.73
C VAL A 139 7.30 -7.45 25.73
N SER A 140 5.97 -7.54 25.60
CA SER A 140 5.10 -8.18 26.60
C SER A 140 4.80 -9.66 26.36
N TRP A 141 4.77 -10.14 25.11
CA TRP A 141 4.27 -11.49 24.80
C TRP A 141 5.24 -12.38 24.01
N THR A 142 6.26 -11.83 23.34
CA THR A 142 7.03 -12.60 22.35
C THR A 142 8.41 -12.98 22.85
N ASN A 143 8.71 -14.28 22.92
CA ASN A 143 10.07 -14.77 23.20
C ASN A 143 11.00 -14.40 22.04
N PRO A 144 12.12 -13.68 22.27
CA PRO A 144 13.05 -13.25 21.20
C PRO A 144 13.61 -14.40 20.35
N ILE A 145 13.69 -15.60 20.92
CA ILE A 145 14.17 -16.81 20.23
C ILE A 145 13.16 -17.28 19.19
N HIS A 146 11.86 -17.21 19.51
CA HIS A 146 10.78 -17.61 18.60
C HIS A 146 10.70 -16.69 17.37
N LEU A 147 10.85 -15.38 17.57
CA LEU A 147 10.90 -14.39 16.49
C LEU A 147 12.06 -14.64 15.52
N LYS A 148 13.26 -14.92 16.07
CA LYS A 148 14.45 -15.24 15.27
C LYS A 148 14.26 -16.53 14.46
N ASP A 149 13.65 -17.55 15.06
CA ASP A 149 13.40 -18.82 14.38
C ASP A 149 12.33 -18.73 13.28
N LEU A 150 11.24 -18.00 13.52
CA LEU A 150 10.24 -17.72 12.49
C LEU A 150 10.86 -16.97 11.29
N PHE A 151 11.75 -16.03 11.56
CA PHE A 151 12.38 -15.24 10.53
C PHE A 151 13.43 -16.04 9.73
N SER A 152 14.24 -16.86 10.40
CA SER A 152 15.23 -17.73 9.74
C SER A 152 14.54 -18.81 8.88
N ARG A 153 13.46 -19.41 9.40
CA ARG A 153 12.66 -20.43 8.70
C ARG A 153 11.99 -19.88 7.45
N ASN A 154 11.54 -18.62 7.47
CA ASN A 154 10.84 -18.02 6.34
C ASN A 154 11.76 -17.50 5.23
N ARG A 155 13.04 -17.22 5.53
CA ARG A 155 14.05 -16.88 4.52
C ARG A 155 14.68 -18.10 3.83
N GLY A 156 14.31 -19.32 4.24
CA GLY A 156 14.90 -20.54 3.69
C GLY A 156 16.35 -20.79 4.13
N LEU A 157 16.81 -20.19 5.23
CA LEU A 157 18.21 -20.23 5.66
C LEU A 157 18.57 -21.44 6.54
N ARG A 158 17.80 -22.53 6.53
CA ARG A 158 18.25 -23.81 7.13
C ARG A 158 18.80 -24.73 6.03
N PRO A 159 20.07 -25.17 6.13
CA PRO A 159 20.67 -26.18 5.25
C PRO A 159 19.96 -27.54 5.28
N GLU A 160 19.11 -27.79 6.28
CA GLU A 160 18.50 -29.09 6.56
C GLU A 160 17.45 -29.52 5.52
N PHE A 161 16.87 -28.59 4.75
CA PHE A 161 15.87 -28.92 3.72
C PHE A 161 16.46 -29.65 2.50
N TYR A 162 17.79 -29.69 2.34
CA TYR A 162 18.45 -30.47 1.28
C TYR A 162 18.77 -31.93 1.67
N ARG A 163 18.64 -32.31 2.95
CA ARG A 163 18.95 -33.68 3.41
C ARG A 163 17.79 -34.66 3.32
N ASP A 164 16.55 -34.18 3.18
CA ASP A 164 15.35 -35.03 3.17
C ASP A 164 14.79 -35.26 1.75
N VAL A 165 15.53 -34.89 0.69
CA VAL A 165 15.11 -35.04 -0.73
C VAL A 165 16.14 -35.81 -1.57
N VAL A 166 17.10 -36.52 -0.95
CA VAL A 166 17.97 -37.50 -1.61
C VAL A 166 18.06 -38.76 -0.78
#